data_AF-F8H283-F1
#
_entry.id   AF-F8H283-F1
#
_cell.length_a   1.000
_cell.length_b   1.000
_cell.length_c   1.000
_cell.angle_alpha   90.00
_cell.angle_beta   90.00
_cell.angle_gamma   90.00
#
_symmetry.space_group_name_H-M   'P 1'
#
loop_
_entity.id
_entity.type
_entity.pdbx_description
1 polymer ?
#
loop_
_entity_poly.entity_id
_entity_poly.type
_entity_poly.pdbx_seq_one_letter_code
_entity_poly.pdbx_strand_id
1 'polypeptide(L)'
;MKPRHIVPALIVLLTGGLAQGAENLVADNLPSREQPTATERADEQYARDWNLGAEEWARYRALMQGPLGIYSPNLDPLTALGIEARSNQERQRYAELQVETEALRVEKLLAYQRAYDDAWQRLHADIPRVILPDAGPEFSPITPATSGRIAVFVKDACPVCDQSTLRLQAAGMAFDIYVVDSRADDARIRAWAQRIGIDPAKTRSGQITLNHDSGRWQSLNLQGDLPAVVRQVGNQWQRQP
;
A
#
# COMPACT_ATOMS: atom_id res chain seq x y z
N MET A 1 72.24 6.90 11.90
CA MET A 1 73.48 7.73 11.86
C MET A 1 73.23 8.84 10.83
N LYS A 2 73.07 10.13 11.22
CA LYS A 2 74.08 11.23 11.31
C LYS A 2 74.70 11.66 9.96
N PRO A 3 75.15 12.94 9.76
CA PRO A 3 75.10 14.17 10.61
C PRO A 3 73.90 15.09 10.24
N ARG A 4 73.62 16.31 10.76
CA ARG A 4 74.14 17.19 11.86
C ARG A 4 75.29 18.20 11.63
N HIS A 5 75.00 19.39 11.07
CA HIS A 5 75.79 20.64 11.19
C HIS A 5 74.83 21.83 11.48
N ILE A 6 74.87 22.50 12.65
CA ILE A 6 75.76 23.59 13.16
C ILE A 6 75.26 25.01 12.80
N VAL A 7 75.10 25.84 13.85
CA VAL A 7 74.67 27.26 13.90
C VAL A 7 75.84 28.08 14.46
N PRO A 8 76.19 29.26 13.92
CA PRO A 8 75.92 30.57 14.58
C PRO A 8 75.56 31.69 13.54
N ALA A 9 75.25 32.95 13.86
CA ALA A 9 75.63 33.78 15.01
C ALA A 9 74.62 34.91 15.37
N LEU A 10 74.96 35.64 16.44
CA LEU A 10 74.18 36.63 17.19
C LEU A 10 74.43 38.07 16.71
N ILE A 11 73.39 38.92 16.63
CA ILE A 11 73.50 40.38 16.82
C ILE A 11 72.34 40.87 17.70
N VAL A 12 72.66 41.65 18.73
CA VAL A 12 71.72 42.37 19.60
C VAL A 12 71.93 43.86 19.39
N LEU A 13 70.84 44.64 19.29
CA LEU A 13 70.83 46.10 19.48
C LEU A 13 69.44 46.53 19.94
N LEU A 14 69.35 47.14 21.13
CA LEU A 14 68.14 47.79 21.65
C LEU A 14 68.10 49.24 21.16
N THR A 15 66.90 49.76 20.85
CA THR A 15 66.47 51.13 21.22
C THR A 15 64.98 51.32 20.97
N GLY A 16 64.32 52.13 21.83
CA GLY A 16 63.11 52.87 21.45
C GLY A 16 61.78 52.25 21.87
N GLY A 17 61.22 52.71 22.98
CA GLY A 17 59.84 52.44 23.33
C GLY A 17 58.90 53.51 22.77
N LEU A 18 57.76 53.10 22.22
CA LEU A 18 56.54 53.90 22.17
C LEU A 18 55.38 53.02 22.63
N ALA A 19 54.63 53.50 23.61
CA ALA A 19 53.36 52.90 23.97
C ALA A 19 52.31 53.29 22.92
N GLN A 20 51.57 52.31 22.40
CA GLN A 20 50.30 52.52 21.69
C GLN A 20 49.57 51.18 21.54
N GLY A 21 48.26 51.19 21.77
CA GLY A 21 47.34 50.15 21.32
C GLY A 21 47.54 48.76 21.93
N ALA A 22 47.09 48.55 23.17
CA ALA A 22 46.44 47.28 23.48
C ALA A 22 45.08 47.28 22.76
N GLU A 23 45.08 46.96 21.46
CA GLU A 23 43.84 46.60 20.79
C GLU A 23 43.31 45.34 21.46
N ASN A 24 42.21 45.49 22.18
CA ASN A 24 41.38 44.36 22.56
C ASN A 24 40.87 43.74 21.26
N LEU A 25 41.62 42.77 20.73
CA LEU A 25 41.11 41.78 19.81
C LEU A 25 40.04 41.00 20.59
N VAL A 26 38.82 41.55 20.58
CA VAL A 26 37.61 40.81 20.84
C VAL A 26 37.66 39.66 19.83
N ALA A 27 38.02 38.48 20.33
CA ALA A 27 37.89 37.26 19.57
C ALA A 27 36.39 37.06 19.37
N ASP A 28 35.89 37.56 18.23
CA ASP A 28 34.54 37.30 17.75
C ASP A 28 34.36 35.79 17.74
N ASN A 29 33.73 35.29 18.81
CA ASN A 29 33.15 33.96 18.87
C ASN A 29 31.88 34.01 18.02
N LEU A 30 32.06 34.26 16.72
CA LEU A 30 31.15 33.81 15.69
C LEU A 30 31.02 32.30 15.92
N PRO A 31 29.84 31.80 16.36
CA PRO A 31 29.66 30.37 16.49
C PRO A 31 29.91 29.78 15.10
N SER A 32 30.98 28.99 14.99
CA SER A 32 31.34 28.35 13.73
C SER A 32 30.12 27.54 13.29
N ARG A 33 29.45 28.00 12.23
CA ARG A 33 28.23 27.36 11.73
C ARG A 33 28.65 26.12 10.96
N GLU A 34 29.04 25.11 11.73
CA GLU A 34 29.57 23.84 11.27
C GLU A 34 28.54 23.24 10.32
N GLN A 35 28.88 23.23 9.03
CA GLN A 35 27.97 22.72 8.01
C GLN A 35 27.94 21.20 8.17
N PRO A 36 26.75 20.57 8.30
CA PRO A 36 26.65 19.12 8.44
C PRO A 36 27.44 18.42 7.35
N THR A 37 28.22 17.42 7.71
CA THR A 37 29.03 16.63 6.78
C THR A 37 28.13 15.86 5.79
N ALA A 38 28.71 15.36 4.70
CA ALA A 38 27.95 14.59 3.70
C ALA A 38 27.26 13.35 4.32
N THR A 39 27.90 12.72 5.30
CA THR A 39 27.36 11.57 6.04
C THR A 39 26.16 11.96 6.91
N GLU A 40 26.24 13.07 7.65
CA GLU A 40 25.15 13.53 8.51
C GLU A 40 23.91 13.92 7.70
N ARG A 41 24.09 14.55 6.53
CA ARG A 41 22.96 14.85 5.62
C ARG A 41 22.30 13.59 5.06
N ALA A 42 23.07 12.53 4.83
CA ALA A 42 22.54 11.23 4.40
C ALA A 42 21.79 10.54 5.55
N ASP A 43 22.34 10.57 6.76
CA ASP A 43 21.69 10.05 7.97
C ASP A 43 20.36 10.77 8.26
N GLU A 44 20.33 12.10 8.18
CA GLU A 44 19.10 12.87 8.28
C GLU A 44 18.07 12.48 7.22
N GLN A 45 18.51 12.19 5.99
CA GLN A 45 17.59 11.79 4.93
C GLN A 45 17.01 10.41 5.19
N TYR A 46 17.84 9.43 5.56
CA TYR A 46 17.34 8.11 5.94
C TYR A 46 16.41 8.17 7.15
N ALA A 47 16.71 8.98 8.16
CA ALA A 47 15.81 9.20 9.30
C ALA A 47 14.44 9.71 8.82
N ARG A 48 14.41 10.73 7.94
CA ARG A 48 13.17 11.25 7.33
C ARG A 48 12.43 10.21 6.48
N ASP A 49 13.13 9.42 5.66
CA ASP A 49 12.53 8.40 4.80
C ASP A 49 11.82 7.29 5.60
N TRP A 50 12.25 7.06 6.85
CA TRP A 50 11.64 6.13 7.80
C TRP A 50 10.73 6.80 8.84
N ASN A 51 10.43 8.10 8.70
CA ASN A 51 9.66 8.90 9.67
C ASN A 51 10.23 8.88 11.11
N LEU A 52 11.55 8.76 11.24
CA LEU A 52 12.30 8.70 12.50
C LEU A 52 12.98 10.04 12.83
N GLY A 53 13.10 10.34 14.12
CA GLY A 53 13.99 11.40 14.60
C GLY A 53 15.47 11.03 14.48
N ALA A 54 16.36 12.03 14.48
CA ALA A 54 17.80 11.81 14.39
C ALA A 54 18.36 10.92 15.52
N GLU A 55 17.83 11.05 16.75
CA GLU A 55 18.18 10.18 17.88
C GLU A 55 17.75 8.72 17.67
N GLU A 56 16.59 8.51 17.03
CA GLU A 56 16.04 7.19 16.75
C GLU A 56 16.86 6.49 15.66
N TRP A 57 17.28 7.23 14.63
CA TRP A 57 18.23 6.78 13.62
C TRP A 57 19.61 6.45 14.20
N ALA A 58 20.14 7.30 15.09
CA ALA A 58 21.39 7.04 15.79
C ALA A 58 21.32 5.75 16.64
N ARG A 59 20.22 5.54 17.37
CA ARG A 59 19.97 4.30 18.12
C ARG A 59 19.85 3.08 17.21
N TYR A 60 19.12 3.17 16.10
CA TYR A 60 19.03 2.08 15.12
C TYR A 60 20.43 1.63 14.68
N ARG A 61 21.30 2.56 14.29
CA ARG A 61 22.68 2.24 13.89
C ARG A 61 23.49 1.58 15.01
N ALA A 62 23.32 2.02 16.25
CA ALA A 62 23.99 1.39 17.40
C ALA A 62 23.49 -0.05 17.67
N LEU A 63 22.18 -0.30 17.54
CA LEU A 63 21.60 -1.65 17.67
C LEU A 63 22.11 -2.59 16.57
N MET A 64 22.23 -2.10 15.33
CA MET A 64 22.75 -2.85 14.19
C MET A 64 24.27 -3.11 14.25
N GLN A 65 25.02 -2.39 15.09
CA GLN A 65 26.41 -2.72 15.42
C GLN A 65 26.52 -3.75 16.56
N GLY A 66 25.41 -4.04 17.26
CA GLY A 66 25.33 -5.00 18.35
C GLY A 66 24.82 -6.39 17.93
N PRO A 67 24.44 -7.23 18.91
CA PRO A 67 23.97 -8.60 18.66
C PRO A 67 22.79 -8.70 17.68
N LEU A 68 21.87 -7.72 17.69
CA LEU A 68 20.74 -7.70 16.77
C LEU A 68 21.18 -7.68 15.30
N GLY A 69 22.15 -6.83 14.95
CA GLY A 69 22.72 -6.78 13.60
C GLY A 69 23.56 -8.00 13.23
N ILE A 70 24.15 -8.70 14.21
CA ILE A 70 24.83 -9.98 13.97
C ILE A 70 23.81 -11.07 13.58
N TYR A 71 22.67 -11.14 14.27
CA TYR A 71 21.61 -12.11 13.95
C TYR A 71 20.79 -11.72 12.71
N SER A 72 20.60 -10.43 12.46
CA SER A 72 19.71 -9.90 11.41
C SER A 72 20.32 -8.68 10.71
N PRO A 73 21.37 -8.84 9.87
CA PRO A 73 22.18 -7.74 9.34
C PRO A 73 21.47 -6.78 8.37
N ASN A 74 20.31 -7.15 7.83
CA ASN A 74 19.50 -6.34 6.91
C ASN A 74 18.12 -6.00 7.49
N LEU A 75 17.99 -5.96 8.82
CA LEU A 75 16.75 -5.62 9.49
C LEU A 75 16.40 -4.15 9.24
N ASP A 76 15.13 -3.86 8.96
CA ASP A 76 14.68 -2.49 8.78
C ASP A 76 14.69 -1.71 10.11
N PRO A 77 14.75 -0.36 10.07
CA PRO A 77 14.88 0.46 11.26
C PRO A 77 13.71 0.35 12.24
N LEU A 78 12.48 0.20 11.74
CA LEU A 78 11.27 0.20 12.57
C LEU A 78 11.12 -1.13 13.29
N THR A 79 11.36 -2.25 12.61
CA THR A 79 11.42 -3.58 13.24
C THR A 79 12.57 -3.66 14.23
N ALA A 80 13.76 -3.13 13.91
CA ALA A 80 14.91 -3.13 14.82
C ALA A 80 14.63 -2.35 16.12
N LEU A 81 14.10 -1.12 15.99
CA LEU A 81 13.72 -0.28 17.14
C LEU A 81 12.50 -0.86 17.90
N GLY A 82 11.58 -1.54 17.20
CA GLY A 82 10.40 -2.19 17.77
C GLY A 82 10.72 -3.46 18.56
N ILE A 83 11.69 -4.27 18.13
CA ILE A 83 12.18 -5.43 18.91
C ILE A 83 12.84 -4.95 20.21
N GLU A 84 13.78 -4.02 20.09
CA GLU A 84 14.60 -3.45 21.19
C GLU A 84 13.90 -2.29 21.93
N ALA A 85 12.58 -2.21 21.84
CA ALA A 85 11.78 -1.16 22.47
C ALA A 85 11.83 -1.23 24.01
N ARG A 86 12.11 -0.08 24.64
CA ARG A 86 12.29 0.12 26.08
C ARG A 86 10.96 0.16 26.85
N SER A 87 9.85 0.31 26.15
CA SER A 87 8.50 0.31 26.73
C SER A 87 7.47 -0.22 25.73
N ASN A 88 6.29 -0.61 26.24
CA ASN A 88 5.18 -1.03 25.38
C ASN A 88 4.67 0.11 24.49
N GLN A 89 4.74 1.37 24.96
CA GLN A 89 4.37 2.54 24.16
C GLN A 89 5.34 2.76 22.99
N GLU A 90 6.65 2.62 23.25
CA GLU A 90 7.67 2.71 22.20
C GLU A 90 7.52 1.57 21.18
N ARG A 91 7.25 0.34 21.66
CA ARG A 91 6.98 -0.82 20.80
C ARG A 91 5.76 -0.60 19.90
N GLN A 92 4.68 -0.07 20.47
CA GLN A 92 3.43 0.20 19.75
C GLN A 92 3.65 1.28 18.67
N ARG A 93 4.32 2.40 19.00
CA ARG A 93 4.62 3.47 18.04
C ARG A 93 5.39 2.95 16.82
N TYR A 94 6.43 2.13 17.02
CA TYR A 94 7.19 1.58 15.89
C TYR A 94 6.41 0.54 15.08
N ALA A 95 5.54 -0.25 15.72
CA ALA A 95 4.64 -1.16 15.01
C ALA A 95 3.61 -0.41 14.14
N GLU A 96 3.01 0.65 14.65
CA GLU A 96 2.09 1.53 13.90
C GLU A 96 2.80 2.16 12.70
N LEU A 97 4.01 2.71 12.91
CA LEU A 97 4.80 3.33 11.84
C LEU A 97 5.22 2.32 10.76
N GLN A 98 5.49 1.07 11.14
CA GLN A 98 5.78 -0.02 10.20
C GLN A 98 4.55 -0.39 9.36
N VAL A 99 3.36 -0.40 9.95
CA VAL A 99 2.10 -0.67 9.23
C VAL A 99 1.80 0.44 8.22
N GLU A 100 1.96 1.72 8.58
CA GLU A 100 1.79 2.85 7.65
C GLU A 100 2.79 2.79 6.48
N THR A 101 4.07 2.48 6.79
CA THR A 101 5.13 2.36 5.79
C THR A 101 4.87 1.22 4.81
N GLU A 102 4.44 0.05 5.30
CA GLU A 102 4.11 -1.10 4.46
C GLU A 102 2.82 -0.87 3.65
N ALA A 103 1.83 -0.17 4.19
CA ALA A 103 0.63 0.21 3.43
C ALA A 103 0.98 1.07 2.20
N LEU A 104 1.80 2.12 2.39
CA LEU A 104 2.30 2.96 1.30
C LEU A 104 3.17 2.18 0.29
N ARG A 105 3.88 1.15 0.75
CA ARG A 105 4.65 0.25 -0.12
C ARG A 105 3.73 -0.66 -0.95
N VAL A 106 2.71 -1.25 -0.34
CA VAL A 106 1.71 -2.09 -1.02
C VAL A 106 0.93 -1.28 -2.06
N GLU A 107 0.57 -0.03 -1.78
CA GLU A 107 -0.06 0.86 -2.77
C GLU A 107 0.81 1.06 -4.02
N LYS A 108 2.12 1.32 -3.84
CA LYS A 108 3.09 1.45 -4.94
C LYS A 108 3.23 0.14 -5.73
N LEU A 109 3.28 -1.00 -5.04
CA LEU A 109 3.35 -2.32 -5.67
C LEU A 109 2.09 -2.62 -6.49
N LEU A 110 0.89 -2.32 -5.97
CA LEU A 110 -0.37 -2.50 -6.69
C LEU A 110 -0.49 -1.55 -7.89
N ALA A 111 -0.01 -0.31 -7.78
CA ALA A 111 0.05 0.62 -8.91
C ALA A 111 0.97 0.10 -10.02
N TYR A 112 2.15 -0.43 -9.66
CA TYR A 112 3.06 -1.05 -10.61
C TYR A 112 2.49 -2.33 -11.23
N GLN A 113 1.85 -3.20 -10.44
CA GLN A 113 1.23 -4.44 -10.92
C GLN A 113 0.19 -4.17 -12.01
N ARG A 114 -0.67 -3.16 -11.84
CA ARG A 114 -1.64 -2.75 -12.87
C ARG A 114 -0.94 -2.32 -14.17
N ALA A 115 0.08 -1.47 -14.07
CA ALA A 115 0.85 -1.02 -15.22
C ALA A 115 1.60 -2.16 -15.93
N TYR A 116 2.09 -3.14 -15.16
CA TYR A 116 2.69 -4.38 -15.69
C TYR A 116 1.65 -5.23 -16.43
N ASP A 117 0.46 -5.41 -15.86
CA ASP A 117 -0.59 -6.21 -16.48
C ASP A 117 -1.12 -5.60 -17.78
N ASP A 118 -1.30 -4.28 -17.81
CA ASP A 118 -1.62 -3.50 -19.02
C ASP A 118 -0.49 -3.59 -20.07
N ALA A 119 0.78 -3.55 -19.64
CA ALA A 119 1.92 -3.71 -20.53
C ALA A 119 1.95 -5.12 -21.15
N TRP A 120 1.74 -6.16 -20.36
CA TRP A 120 1.68 -7.54 -20.84
C TRP A 120 0.55 -7.76 -21.84
N GLN A 121 -0.65 -7.23 -21.58
CA GLN A 121 -1.78 -7.32 -22.53
C GLN A 121 -1.45 -6.72 -23.91
N ARG A 122 -0.66 -5.64 -23.95
CA ARG A 122 -0.25 -5.00 -25.22
C ARG A 122 0.93 -5.69 -25.91
N LEU A 123 1.84 -6.29 -25.15
CA LEU A 123 3.10 -6.84 -25.67
C LEU A 123 3.06 -8.35 -25.94
N HIS A 124 2.16 -9.08 -25.27
CA HIS A 124 2.05 -10.54 -25.29
C HIS A 124 0.58 -10.99 -25.39
N ALA A 125 -0.18 -10.35 -26.27
CA ALA A 125 -1.61 -10.65 -26.52
C ALA A 125 -1.86 -12.06 -27.10
N ASP A 126 -0.83 -12.64 -27.72
CA ASP A 126 -0.80 -13.97 -28.33
C ASP A 126 -0.57 -15.11 -27.33
N ILE A 127 -0.10 -14.79 -26.11
CA ILE A 127 0.14 -15.78 -25.04
C ILE A 127 -1.10 -15.82 -24.11
N PRO A 128 -1.88 -16.92 -24.10
CA PRO A 128 -3.04 -17.03 -23.23
C PRO A 128 -2.63 -17.02 -21.75
N ARG A 129 -3.18 -16.09 -20.96
CA ARG A 129 -3.03 -16.14 -19.51
C ARG A 129 -3.90 -17.26 -18.94
N VAL A 130 -3.39 -17.97 -17.93
CA VAL A 130 -4.18 -18.92 -17.14
C VAL A 130 -5.18 -18.14 -16.29
N ILE A 131 -6.47 -18.23 -16.65
CA ILE A 131 -7.57 -17.79 -15.79
C ILE A 131 -8.03 -19.02 -15.02
N LEU A 132 -7.86 -19.00 -13.70
CA LEU A 132 -8.34 -20.04 -12.79
C LEU A 132 -9.87 -19.90 -12.65
N PRO A 133 -10.69 -20.87 -13.08
CA PRO A 133 -12.15 -20.71 -13.09
C PRO A 133 -12.75 -20.52 -11.69
N ASP A 134 -12.14 -21.14 -10.68
CA ASP A 134 -12.62 -21.16 -9.30
C ASP A 134 -11.93 -20.11 -8.40
N ALA A 135 -11.03 -19.29 -8.97
CA ALA A 135 -10.52 -18.12 -8.27
C ALA A 135 -11.62 -17.05 -8.26
N GLY A 136 -12.35 -16.98 -7.14
CA GLY A 136 -13.38 -15.96 -6.92
C GLY A 136 -12.86 -14.54 -7.21
N PRO A 137 -13.75 -13.55 -7.46
CA PRO A 137 -13.38 -12.23 -7.99
C PRO A 137 -12.38 -11.44 -7.13
N GLU A 138 -12.13 -11.88 -5.89
CA GLU A 138 -11.13 -11.34 -4.95
C GLU A 138 -9.69 -11.77 -5.29
N PHE A 139 -9.49 -12.87 -6.02
CA PHE A 139 -8.18 -13.45 -6.34
C PHE A 139 -7.74 -13.28 -7.80
N SER A 140 -8.58 -12.65 -8.63
CA SER A 140 -8.22 -12.27 -10.01
C SER A 140 -7.84 -10.79 -10.07
N PRO A 141 -6.54 -10.42 -10.13
CA PRO A 141 -6.11 -9.03 -10.35
C PRO A 141 -6.54 -8.50 -11.73
N ILE A 142 -6.97 -9.41 -12.62
CA ILE A 142 -7.63 -9.13 -13.89
C ILE A 142 -9.03 -9.77 -13.89
N THR A 143 -9.86 -9.45 -12.91
CA THR A 143 -11.26 -9.21 -13.29
C THR A 143 -11.25 -7.89 -14.07
N PRO A 144 -11.63 -7.87 -15.37
CA PRO A 144 -11.99 -6.58 -15.96
C PRO A 144 -13.12 -6.04 -15.08
N ALA A 145 -12.95 -4.82 -14.54
CA ALA A 145 -13.97 -4.17 -13.73
C ALA A 145 -15.31 -4.32 -14.46
N THR A 146 -16.24 -5.07 -13.85
CA THR A 146 -17.28 -5.82 -14.57
C THR A 146 -18.04 -4.89 -15.51
N SER A 147 -17.72 -4.94 -16.81
CA SER A 147 -17.85 -3.80 -17.74
C SER A 147 -19.27 -3.26 -17.81
N GLY A 148 -19.59 -2.31 -16.92
CA GLY A 148 -20.96 -1.88 -16.65
C GLY A 148 -21.97 -3.02 -16.42
N ARG A 149 -21.56 -4.26 -16.12
CA ARG A 149 -22.48 -5.40 -15.98
C ARG A 149 -23.37 -5.15 -14.77
N ILE A 150 -24.66 -5.37 -14.97
CA ILE A 150 -25.67 -5.20 -13.94
C ILE A 150 -25.58 -6.39 -12.98
N ALA A 151 -25.51 -6.14 -11.68
CA ALA A 151 -25.76 -7.17 -10.67
C ALA A 151 -27.19 -7.01 -10.16
N VAL A 152 -27.91 -8.12 -9.98
CA VAL A 152 -29.26 -8.12 -9.41
C VAL A 152 -29.31 -9.02 -8.17
N PHE A 153 -29.54 -8.40 -7.02
CA PHE A 153 -29.75 -9.12 -5.77
C PHE A 153 -31.22 -9.47 -5.65
N VAL A 154 -31.50 -10.74 -5.39
CA VAL A 154 -32.85 -11.32 -5.34
C VAL A 154 -33.01 -12.20 -4.12
N LYS A 155 -34.24 -12.39 -3.66
CA LYS A 155 -34.60 -13.42 -2.70
C LYS A 155 -35.54 -14.41 -3.37
N ASP A 156 -35.46 -15.67 -3.00
CA ASP A 156 -36.47 -16.67 -3.40
C ASP A 156 -37.81 -16.37 -2.70
N ALA A 157 -38.92 -16.84 -3.29
CA ALA A 157 -40.29 -16.46 -2.93
C ALA A 157 -40.59 -14.94 -2.99
N CYS A 158 -39.96 -14.21 -3.92
CA CYS A 158 -40.15 -12.77 -4.16
C CYS A 158 -40.68 -12.50 -5.58
N PRO A 159 -42.00 -12.30 -5.79
CA PRO A 159 -42.58 -12.09 -7.13
C PRO A 159 -42.00 -10.88 -7.88
N VAL A 160 -41.65 -9.81 -7.16
CA VAL A 160 -41.00 -8.61 -7.74
C VAL A 160 -39.58 -8.93 -8.22
N CYS A 161 -38.86 -9.80 -7.52
CA CYS A 161 -37.53 -10.27 -7.90
C CYS A 161 -37.59 -11.15 -9.15
N ASP A 162 -38.55 -12.08 -9.21
CA ASP A 162 -38.81 -12.94 -10.37
C ASP A 162 -39.11 -12.06 -11.62
N GLN A 163 -40.00 -11.06 -11.49
CA GLN A 163 -40.32 -10.11 -12.56
C GLN A 163 -39.13 -9.24 -13.01
N SER A 164 -38.33 -8.72 -12.06
CA SER A 164 -37.17 -7.90 -12.38
C SER A 164 -36.13 -8.70 -13.18
N THR A 165 -35.83 -9.92 -12.74
CA THR A 165 -34.90 -10.83 -13.40
C THR A 165 -35.34 -11.16 -14.83
N LEU A 166 -36.63 -11.42 -15.03
CA LEU A 166 -37.19 -11.68 -16.37
C LEU A 166 -37.18 -10.45 -17.27
N ARG A 167 -37.38 -9.24 -16.73
CA ARG A 167 -37.24 -7.99 -17.49
C ARG A 167 -35.81 -7.80 -18.01
N LEU A 168 -34.80 -8.02 -17.16
CA LEU A 168 -33.39 -7.95 -17.56
C LEU A 168 -33.06 -9.00 -18.65
N GLN A 169 -33.58 -10.23 -18.50
CA GLN A 169 -33.43 -11.30 -19.50
C GLN A 169 -34.09 -10.98 -20.84
N ALA A 170 -35.29 -10.38 -20.82
CA ALA A 170 -36.04 -9.99 -22.02
C ALA A 170 -35.39 -8.82 -22.76
N ALA A 171 -34.76 -7.90 -22.03
CA ALA A 171 -33.95 -6.82 -22.60
C ALA A 171 -32.62 -7.31 -23.24
N GLY A 172 -32.29 -8.60 -23.14
CA GLY A 172 -31.08 -9.17 -23.72
C GLY A 172 -29.78 -8.72 -23.05
N MET A 173 -29.86 -8.06 -21.89
CA MET A 173 -28.69 -7.57 -21.17
C MET A 173 -27.88 -8.75 -20.60
N ALA A 174 -26.57 -8.51 -20.42
CA ALA A 174 -25.70 -9.40 -19.67
C ALA A 174 -25.66 -8.95 -18.20
N PHE A 175 -26.00 -9.84 -17.27
CA PHE A 175 -26.15 -9.50 -15.85
C PHE A 175 -25.91 -10.69 -14.92
N ASP A 176 -25.64 -10.37 -13.66
CA ASP A 176 -25.19 -11.31 -12.65
C ASP A 176 -26.21 -11.39 -11.51
N ILE A 177 -26.84 -12.56 -11.32
CA ILE A 177 -27.86 -12.76 -10.29
C ILE A 177 -27.17 -13.22 -9.01
N TYR A 178 -27.48 -12.57 -7.88
CA TYR A 178 -27.03 -12.94 -6.55
C TYR A 178 -28.24 -13.29 -5.67
N VAL A 179 -28.38 -14.57 -5.31
CA VAL A 179 -29.52 -15.03 -4.50
C VAL A 179 -29.18 -14.91 -3.01
N VAL A 180 -29.82 -13.94 -2.36
CA VAL A 180 -29.76 -13.68 -0.92
C VAL A 180 -30.48 -14.79 -0.15
N ASP A 181 -29.96 -15.16 1.02
CA ASP A 181 -30.44 -16.28 1.85
C ASP A 181 -30.52 -17.62 1.10
N SER A 182 -29.67 -17.84 0.10
CA SER A 182 -29.57 -19.08 -0.67
C SER A 182 -28.97 -20.26 0.10
N ARG A 183 -28.39 -20.04 1.29
CA ARG A 183 -27.85 -21.07 2.20
C ARG A 183 -26.78 -22.00 1.58
N ALA A 184 -26.04 -21.52 0.59
CA ALA A 184 -25.08 -22.31 -0.20
C ALA A 184 -25.70 -23.57 -0.87
N ASP A 185 -26.98 -23.49 -1.23
CA ASP A 185 -27.71 -24.56 -1.92
C ASP A 185 -27.89 -24.27 -3.42
N ASP A 186 -26.98 -24.81 -4.24
CA ASP A 186 -27.04 -24.76 -5.70
C ASP A 186 -28.34 -25.35 -6.29
N ALA A 187 -28.90 -26.38 -5.66
CA ALA A 187 -30.11 -27.03 -6.16
C ALA A 187 -31.30 -26.09 -6.02
N ARG A 188 -31.38 -25.33 -4.93
CA ARG A 188 -32.39 -24.28 -4.72
C ARG A 188 -32.26 -23.14 -5.73
N ILE A 189 -31.05 -22.63 -6.01
CA ILE A 189 -30.86 -21.59 -7.03
C ILE A 189 -31.28 -22.09 -8.42
N ARG A 190 -30.89 -23.32 -8.78
CA ARG A 190 -31.28 -23.92 -10.07
C ARG A 190 -32.79 -24.15 -10.17
N ALA A 191 -33.44 -24.64 -9.11
CA ALA A 191 -34.89 -24.82 -9.07
C ALA A 191 -35.65 -23.49 -9.17
N TRP A 192 -35.19 -22.43 -8.49
CA TRP A 192 -35.73 -21.08 -8.63
C TRP A 192 -35.59 -20.57 -10.08
N ALA A 193 -34.39 -20.64 -10.65
CA ALA A 193 -34.11 -20.16 -12.01
C ALA A 193 -34.96 -20.89 -13.07
N GLN A 194 -35.12 -22.21 -12.94
CA GLN A 194 -36.00 -23.02 -13.79
C GLN A 194 -37.48 -22.63 -13.60
N ARG A 195 -37.95 -22.48 -12.36
CA ARG A 195 -39.34 -22.12 -12.03
C ARG A 195 -39.77 -20.79 -12.66
N ILE A 196 -38.87 -19.80 -12.70
CA ILE A 196 -39.20 -18.48 -13.25
C ILE A 196 -38.96 -18.39 -14.77
N GLY A 197 -38.25 -19.35 -15.37
CA GLY A 197 -37.95 -19.35 -16.80
C GLY A 197 -36.68 -18.59 -17.20
N ILE A 198 -35.62 -18.67 -16.40
CA ILE A 198 -34.27 -18.29 -16.85
C ILE A 198 -33.81 -19.28 -17.94
N ASP A 199 -33.40 -18.73 -19.08
CA ASP A 199 -32.96 -19.50 -20.24
C ASP A 199 -31.63 -20.21 -19.96
N PRO A 200 -31.59 -21.57 -19.92
CA PRO A 200 -30.35 -22.29 -19.66
C PRO A 200 -29.26 -22.06 -20.71
N ALA A 201 -29.60 -21.63 -21.93
CA ALA A 201 -28.62 -21.24 -22.93
C ALA A 201 -27.90 -19.94 -22.55
N LYS A 202 -28.62 -18.95 -22.00
CA LYS A 202 -28.06 -17.69 -21.49
C LYS A 202 -27.20 -17.89 -20.24
N THR A 203 -27.53 -18.89 -19.43
CA THR A 203 -26.66 -19.29 -18.30
C THR A 203 -25.40 -20.00 -18.79
N ARG A 204 -25.51 -20.96 -19.71
CA ARG A 204 -24.34 -21.65 -20.30
C ARG A 204 -23.40 -20.72 -21.07
N SER A 205 -23.90 -19.63 -21.67
CA SER A 205 -23.08 -18.64 -22.37
C SER A 205 -22.48 -17.56 -21.47
N GLY A 206 -22.78 -17.53 -20.17
CA GLY A 206 -22.35 -16.47 -19.26
C GLY A 206 -23.04 -15.12 -19.46
N GLN A 207 -24.10 -15.06 -20.28
CA GLN A 207 -24.94 -13.86 -20.39
C GLN A 207 -25.71 -13.61 -19.08
N ILE A 208 -26.17 -14.67 -18.41
CA ILE A 208 -26.83 -14.59 -17.10
C ILE A 208 -26.11 -15.52 -16.12
N THR A 209 -25.38 -14.98 -15.14
CA THR A 209 -24.76 -15.82 -14.09
C THR A 209 -25.72 -16.02 -12.92
N LEU A 210 -25.65 -17.19 -12.28
CA LEU A 210 -26.44 -17.56 -11.10
C LEU A 210 -25.47 -17.77 -9.94
N ASN A 211 -25.51 -16.90 -8.93
CA ASN A 211 -24.54 -16.87 -7.85
C ASN A 211 -25.22 -16.89 -6.48
N HIS A 212 -24.50 -17.41 -5.48
CA HIS A 212 -24.80 -17.12 -4.08
C HIS A 212 -24.42 -15.68 -3.76
N ASP A 213 -25.26 -14.99 -2.98
CA ASP A 213 -24.94 -13.67 -2.46
C ASP A 213 -23.73 -13.69 -1.50
N SER A 214 -23.66 -14.69 -0.61
CA SER A 214 -22.56 -14.88 0.34
C SER A 214 -22.20 -13.65 1.20
N GLY A 215 -23.17 -12.78 1.50
CA GLY A 215 -22.97 -11.57 2.31
C GLY A 215 -22.67 -10.31 1.48
N ARG A 216 -22.64 -10.42 0.14
CA ARG A 216 -22.34 -9.30 -0.76
C ARG A 216 -23.39 -8.20 -0.65
N TRP A 217 -24.67 -8.54 -0.57
CA TRP A 217 -25.74 -7.54 -0.45
C TRP A 217 -25.54 -6.62 0.76
N GLN A 218 -25.17 -7.19 1.91
CA GLN A 218 -24.89 -6.45 3.13
C GLN A 218 -23.60 -5.63 3.02
N SER A 219 -22.55 -6.16 2.38
CA SER A 219 -21.28 -5.44 2.21
C SER A 219 -21.37 -4.21 1.29
N LEU A 220 -22.33 -4.18 0.37
CA LEU A 220 -22.58 -3.01 -0.48
C LEU A 220 -23.15 -1.80 0.29
N ASN A 221 -23.75 -2.01 1.47
CA ASN A 221 -24.36 -0.97 2.31
C ASN A 221 -25.36 -0.05 1.55
N LEU A 222 -26.08 -0.59 0.56
CA LEU A 222 -27.05 0.14 -0.25
C LEU A 222 -28.45 0.05 0.38
N GLN A 223 -29.11 1.19 0.56
CA GLN A 223 -30.45 1.26 1.14
C GLN A 223 -31.53 0.64 0.23
N GLY A 224 -32.67 0.29 0.83
CA GLY A 224 -33.87 -0.20 0.13
C GLY A 224 -33.99 -1.73 0.06
N ASP A 225 -35.17 -2.20 -0.33
CA ASP A 225 -35.52 -3.63 -0.38
C ASP A 225 -35.03 -4.35 -1.65
N LEU A 226 -35.23 -5.68 -1.67
CA LEU A 226 -34.98 -6.52 -2.84
C LEU A 226 -36.21 -6.53 -3.77
N PRO A 227 -36.04 -6.63 -5.10
CA PRO A 227 -34.76 -6.81 -5.80
C PRO A 227 -33.93 -5.52 -5.83
N ALA A 228 -32.61 -5.67 -5.69
CA ALA A 228 -31.67 -4.57 -5.89
C ALA A 228 -30.92 -4.75 -7.20
N VAL A 229 -31.33 -3.98 -8.22
CA VAL A 229 -30.61 -3.86 -9.48
C VAL A 229 -29.52 -2.80 -9.28
N VAL A 230 -28.26 -3.17 -9.41
CA VAL A 230 -27.11 -2.28 -9.20
C VAL A 230 -26.13 -2.37 -10.36
N ARG A 231 -25.37 -1.31 -10.58
CA ARG A 231 -24.26 -1.29 -11.53
C ARG A 231 -23.06 -0.61 -10.88
N GLN A 232 -21.87 -1.12 -11.15
CA GLN A 232 -20.63 -0.46 -10.75
C GLN A 232 -20.37 0.72 -11.70
N VAL A 233 -20.20 1.92 -11.14
CA VAL A 233 -19.86 3.15 -11.84
C VAL A 233 -18.59 3.70 -11.19
N GLY A 234 -17.45 3.53 -11.86
CA GLY A 234 -16.13 3.73 -11.24
C GLY A 234 -15.88 2.70 -10.12
N ASN A 235 -15.49 3.16 -8.94
CA ASN A 235 -15.28 2.31 -7.76
C ASN A 235 -16.50 2.22 -6.83
N GLN A 236 -17.67 2.72 -7.25
CA GLN A 236 -18.89 2.73 -6.43
C GLN A 236 -20.02 1.92 -7.07
N TRP A 237 -20.77 1.20 -6.25
CA TRP A 237 -22.00 0.53 -6.64
C TRP A 237 -23.17 1.50 -6.53
N GLN A 238 -24.00 1.58 -7.57
CA GLN A 238 -25.15 2.46 -7.62
C GLN A 238 -26.39 1.64 -7.99
N ARG A 239 -27.47 1.74 -7.20
CA ARG A 239 -28.78 1.22 -7.61
C ARG A 239 -29.21 1.87 -8.92
N GLN A 240 -29.68 1.06 -9.84
CA GLN A 240 -30.33 1.54 -11.06
C GLN A 240 -31.82 1.82 -10.76
N PRO A 241 -32.43 2.82 -11.41
CA PRO A 241 -33.87 3.10 -11.30
C PRO A 241 -34.74 2.01 -11.95
#